data_AF-A0A8T2ZK40-F1
#
_entry.id   AF-A0A8T2ZK40-F1
#
_cell.length_a   1.000
_cell.length_b   1.000
_cell.length_c   1.000
_cell.angle_alpha   90.00
_cell.angle_beta   90.00
_cell.angle_gamma   90.00
#
_symmetry.space_group_name_H-M   'P 1'
#
loop_
_entity.id
_entity.type
_entity.pdbx_description
1 polymer ?
#
loop_
_entity_poly.entity_id
_entity_poly.type
_entity_poly.pdbx_seq_one_letter_code
_entity_poly.pdbx_strand_id
1 'polypeptide(L)'
;MGGVLARRNGGDASFDQNYDITWGYDHVKSLDEGRQIQLSLDHSSGSGFGSKLGFGSGFINMRIKLPGKDSAGVVTAFYVTIYFTGICAYIRFYVDDTPIRVFKNHTNIGVSYPSQPMQIEASLWNGESWATDGGHTKINWSHAPFQAHFQGFDINGCSDHQQPNVQPCYSTSYWWNTRKYWTLDSARQRAYENVRKKYLTYDYCSDRPRYPTPPPECPQ
;
A
#
# COMPACT_ATOMS: atom_id res chain seq x y z
N MET A 1 -29.19 -10.98 -2.26
CA MET A 1 -28.26 -12.14 -2.19
C MET A 1 -26.87 -11.54 -2.32
N GLY A 2 -26.23 -11.14 -1.24
CA GLY A 2 -25.53 -12.03 -0.31
C GLY A 2 -24.06 -11.62 -0.35
N GLY A 3 -23.78 -10.35 -0.04
CA GLY A 3 -22.41 -9.84 0.02
C GLY A 3 -21.68 -10.59 1.13
N VAL A 4 -20.46 -11.04 0.85
CA VAL A 4 -19.60 -11.64 1.86
C VAL A 4 -19.34 -10.59 2.93
N LEU A 5 -20.07 -10.69 4.04
CA LEU A 5 -19.71 -10.04 5.29
C LEU A 5 -18.44 -10.76 5.76
N ALA A 6 -17.27 -10.26 5.36
CA ALA A 6 -16.00 -10.71 5.93
C ALA A 6 -15.86 -10.18 7.37
N ARG A 7 -16.70 -10.70 8.28
CA ARG A 7 -16.27 -11.04 9.62
C ARG A 7 -16.14 -12.55 9.65
N ARG A 8 -14.98 -13.06 9.22
CA ARG A 8 -14.49 -14.33 9.73
C ARG A 8 -13.58 -14.03 10.92
N ASN A 9 -13.84 -14.75 12.01
CA ASN A 9 -13.01 -14.82 13.20
C ASN A 9 -11.53 -14.92 12.80
N GLY A 10 -10.65 -14.30 13.59
CA GLY A 10 -9.20 -14.22 13.37
C GLY A 10 -8.53 -15.57 13.14
N GLY A 11 -8.50 -16.00 11.89
CA GLY A 11 -7.61 -17.00 11.35
C GLY A 11 -6.96 -16.36 10.13
N ASP A 12 -5.66 -16.11 10.22
CA ASP A 12 -4.81 -15.51 9.18
C ASP A 12 -5.02 -16.28 7.86
N ALA A 13 -5.63 -15.64 6.85
CA ALA A 13 -5.78 -16.27 5.54
C ALA A 13 -4.42 -16.70 4.99
N SER A 14 -4.35 -17.87 4.36
CA SER A 14 -3.14 -18.28 3.66
C SER A 14 -3.00 -17.48 2.36
N PHE A 15 -1.75 -17.22 1.97
CA PHE A 15 -1.37 -16.45 0.78
C PHE A 15 -2.17 -16.85 -0.47
N ASP A 16 -2.22 -18.16 -0.76
CA ASP A 16 -2.84 -18.71 -1.96
C ASP A 16 -4.36 -18.48 -2.03
N GLN A 17 -5.01 -18.03 -0.96
CA GLN A 17 -6.44 -17.69 -1.01
C GLN A 17 -6.68 -16.40 -1.82
N ASN A 18 -5.77 -15.44 -1.71
CA ASN A 18 -6.01 -14.07 -2.15
C ASN A 18 -4.96 -13.53 -3.12
N TYR A 19 -3.79 -14.15 -3.19
CA TYR A 19 -2.63 -13.67 -3.94
C TYR A 19 -2.01 -14.76 -4.80
N ASP A 20 -1.33 -14.34 -5.87
CA ASP A 20 -0.45 -15.16 -6.70
C ASP A 20 0.92 -14.50 -6.83
N ILE A 21 1.96 -15.31 -7.04
CA ILE A 21 3.29 -14.82 -7.40
C ILE A 21 3.23 -14.21 -8.80
N THR A 22 3.77 -13.01 -8.99
CA THR A 22 3.76 -12.32 -10.29
C THR A 22 5.08 -12.51 -11.04
N TRP A 23 6.21 -12.57 -10.33
CA TRP A 23 7.54 -12.80 -10.91
C TRP A 23 8.54 -13.28 -9.84
N GLY A 24 9.68 -13.83 -10.29
CA GLY A 24 10.72 -14.34 -9.39
C GLY A 24 10.25 -15.54 -8.58
N TYR A 25 9.60 -16.52 -9.22
CA TYR A 25 9.00 -17.69 -8.56
C TYR A 25 9.99 -18.48 -7.69
N ASP A 26 11.24 -18.57 -8.12
CA ASP A 26 12.36 -19.19 -7.40
C ASP A 26 12.89 -18.33 -6.23
N HIS A 27 12.49 -17.06 -6.17
CA HIS A 27 12.85 -16.08 -5.15
C HIS A 27 11.72 -15.85 -4.12
N VAL A 28 10.65 -16.64 -4.18
CA VAL A 28 9.55 -16.63 -3.20
C VAL A 28 9.56 -17.91 -2.37
N LYS A 29 9.52 -17.78 -1.04
CA LYS A 29 9.34 -18.92 -0.13
C LYS A 29 8.05 -18.79 0.65
N SER A 30 7.19 -19.81 0.54
CA SER A 30 6.03 -20.00 1.41
C SER A 30 6.44 -20.69 2.70
N LEU A 31 6.07 -20.08 3.82
CA LEU A 31 6.43 -20.49 5.18
C LEU A 31 5.13 -20.60 6.01
N ASP A 32 5.17 -21.37 7.09
CA ASP A 32 4.05 -21.53 8.03
C ASP A 32 2.72 -21.86 7.34
N GLU A 33 2.73 -22.86 6.44
CA GLU A 33 1.56 -23.28 5.65
C GLU A 33 0.95 -22.13 4.80
N GLY A 34 1.80 -21.23 4.30
CA GLY A 34 1.38 -20.09 3.49
C GLY A 34 0.87 -18.90 4.30
N ARG A 35 1.04 -18.88 5.63
CA ARG A 35 0.74 -17.70 6.46
C ARG A 35 1.87 -16.68 6.48
N GLN A 36 3.04 -17.04 5.98
CA GLN A 36 4.12 -16.11 5.73
C GLN A 36 4.73 -16.34 4.35
N ILE A 37 5.01 -15.23 3.66
CA ILE A 37 5.72 -15.23 2.38
C ILE A 37 7.02 -14.45 2.56
N GLN A 38 8.13 -15.07 2.19
CA GLN A 38 9.42 -14.41 2.10
C GLN A 38 9.71 -14.10 0.63
N LEU A 39 9.88 -12.82 0.33
CA LEU A 39 10.46 -12.35 -0.93
C LEU A 39 11.96 -12.22 -0.77
N SER A 40 12.71 -12.60 -1.80
CA SER A 40 14.15 -12.43 -1.85
C SER A 40 14.63 -11.68 -3.09
N LEU A 41 15.79 -11.05 -2.94
CA LEU A 41 16.51 -10.33 -3.98
C LEU A 41 17.99 -10.68 -3.91
N ASP A 42 18.54 -11.09 -5.05
CA ASP A 42 19.97 -11.27 -5.25
C ASP A 42 20.40 -10.78 -6.65
N HIS A 43 21.63 -11.07 -7.06
CA HIS A 43 22.18 -10.63 -8.34
C HIS A 43 21.37 -11.09 -9.56
N SER A 44 20.61 -12.17 -9.44
CA SER A 44 19.87 -12.77 -10.55
C SER A 44 18.50 -12.13 -10.73
N SER A 45 17.76 -11.94 -9.64
CA SER A 45 16.38 -11.46 -9.67
C SER A 45 15.93 -10.97 -8.30
N GLY A 46 14.88 -10.14 -8.31
CA GLY A 46 14.02 -9.95 -7.14
C GLY A 46 12.80 -10.85 -7.22
N SER A 47 11.72 -10.43 -6.55
CA SER A 47 10.44 -11.15 -6.57
C SER A 47 9.26 -10.25 -6.23
N GLY A 48 8.05 -10.72 -6.55
CA GLY A 48 6.82 -10.02 -6.21
C GLY A 48 5.58 -10.89 -6.31
N PHE A 49 4.50 -10.41 -5.70
CA PHE A 49 3.18 -11.03 -5.74
C PHE A 49 2.09 -9.97 -5.91
N GLY A 50 0.92 -10.41 -6.37
CA GLY A 50 -0.24 -9.56 -6.62
C GLY A 50 -1.53 -10.24 -6.20
N SER A 51 -2.57 -9.46 -5.87
CA SER A 51 -3.88 -10.02 -5.54
C SER A 51 -4.53 -10.63 -6.78
N LYS A 52 -5.29 -11.71 -6.58
CA LYS A 52 -6.05 -12.42 -7.62
C LYS A 52 -7.15 -11.57 -8.24
N LEU A 53 -7.71 -10.66 -7.45
CA LEU A 53 -8.84 -9.81 -7.81
C LEU A 53 -8.45 -8.34 -7.77
N GLY A 54 -9.21 -7.53 -8.51
CA GLY A 54 -9.25 -6.08 -8.37
C GLY A 54 -10.29 -5.66 -7.32
N PHE A 55 -10.04 -4.52 -6.68
CA PHE A 55 -10.87 -3.99 -5.61
C PHE A 55 -11.27 -2.55 -5.88
N GLY A 56 -12.56 -2.24 -5.83
CA GLY A 56 -13.06 -0.87 -5.93
C GLY A 56 -12.70 -0.08 -4.67
N SER A 57 -13.04 -0.56 -3.48
CA SER A 57 -12.66 0.08 -2.21
C SER A 57 -12.21 -0.97 -1.20
N GLY A 58 -11.52 -0.53 -0.14
CA GLY A 58 -11.18 -1.45 0.93
C GLY A 58 -10.32 -0.84 2.02
N PHE A 59 -10.11 -1.64 3.05
CA PHE A 59 -9.07 -1.46 4.04
C PHE A 59 -8.10 -2.63 3.90
N ILE A 60 -6.95 -2.36 3.30
CA ILE A 60 -5.94 -3.39 3.03
C ILE A 60 -4.84 -3.26 4.09
N ASN A 61 -4.54 -4.35 4.77
CA ASN A 61 -3.48 -4.43 5.77
C ASN A 61 -2.49 -5.51 5.35
N MET A 62 -1.22 -5.31 5.66
CA MET A 62 -0.16 -6.29 5.45
C MET A 62 0.89 -6.07 6.54
N ARG A 63 1.27 -7.15 7.23
CA ARG A 63 2.41 -7.11 8.15
C ARG A 63 3.67 -7.35 7.35
N ILE A 64 4.61 -6.43 7.44
CA ILE A 64 5.84 -6.43 6.66
C ILE A 64 7.04 -6.37 7.60
N LYS A 65 7.98 -7.29 7.44
CA LYS A 65 9.31 -7.22 8.05
C LYS A 65 10.33 -6.96 6.96
N LEU A 66 10.98 -5.79 7.05
CA LEU A 66 12.00 -5.35 6.11
C LEU A 66 13.31 -6.16 6.24
N PRO A 67 14.19 -6.16 5.23
CA PRO A 67 15.52 -6.75 5.32
C PRO A 67 16.29 -6.25 6.55
N GLY A 68 16.88 -7.17 7.31
CA GLY A 68 17.50 -6.87 8.61
C GLY A 68 18.99 -6.54 8.58
N LYS A 69 19.61 -6.43 7.39
CA LYS A 69 21.03 -6.09 7.21
C LYS A 69 21.16 -4.76 6.47
N ASP A 70 22.38 -4.38 6.09
CA ASP A 70 22.58 -3.32 5.09
C ASP A 70 21.68 -3.61 3.88
N SER A 71 20.78 -2.68 3.59
CA SER A 71 19.77 -2.78 2.55
C SER A 71 19.78 -1.53 1.67
N ALA A 72 20.92 -0.82 1.59
CA ALA A 72 21.07 0.29 0.67
C ALA A 72 20.74 -0.16 -0.76
N GLY A 73 20.04 0.68 -1.52
CA GLY A 73 19.58 0.37 -2.88
C GLY A 73 18.43 -0.65 -2.97
N VAL A 74 18.06 -1.35 -1.89
CA VAL A 74 16.96 -2.33 -1.89
C VAL A 74 15.63 -1.64 -1.62
N VAL A 75 14.63 -1.90 -2.48
CA VAL A 75 13.28 -1.36 -2.33
C VAL A 75 12.31 -2.50 -2.01
N THR A 76 11.71 -2.46 -0.81
CA THR A 76 10.53 -3.26 -0.48
C THR A 76 9.30 -2.40 -0.72
N ALA A 77 8.43 -2.81 -1.64
CA ALA A 77 7.22 -2.08 -1.99
C ALA A 77 5.99 -2.88 -1.58
N PHE A 78 4.98 -2.16 -1.07
CA PHE A 78 3.61 -2.62 -0.92
C PHE A 78 2.72 -1.49 -1.41
N TYR A 79 2.01 -1.73 -2.50
CA TYR A 79 1.24 -0.70 -3.18
C TYR A 79 -0.06 -1.27 -3.73
N VAL A 80 -0.95 -0.35 -4.04
CA VAL A 80 -2.12 -0.64 -4.85
C VAL A 80 -1.87 0.00 -6.22
N THR A 81 -2.22 -0.70 -7.28
CA THR A 81 -2.21 -0.15 -8.65
C THR A 81 -3.60 0.42 -8.88
N ILE A 82 -3.71 1.75 -8.98
CA ILE A 82 -4.88 2.46 -8.50
C ILE A 82 -5.76 3.02 -9.61
N TYR A 83 -7.08 2.95 -9.41
CA TYR A 83 -8.04 4.04 -9.66
C TYR A 83 -9.27 3.95 -8.59
N PHE A 84 -10.25 4.88 -8.41
CA PHE A 84 -11.45 4.99 -7.53
C PHE A 84 -12.46 6.20 -7.74
N THR A 85 -13.59 6.08 -8.46
CA THR A 85 -14.52 7.22 -8.73
C THR A 85 -15.55 7.52 -7.60
N GLY A 86 -15.16 8.18 -6.51
CA GLY A 86 -16.11 8.55 -5.44
C GLY A 86 -15.93 9.95 -4.84
N ILE A 87 -17.01 10.71 -4.69
CA ILE A 87 -17.03 12.14 -4.23
C ILE A 87 -16.52 12.33 -2.78
N CYS A 88 -16.54 11.29 -1.94
CA CYS A 88 -16.06 11.35 -0.55
C CYS A 88 -14.95 10.32 -0.28
N ALA A 89 -13.92 10.32 -1.12
CA ALA A 89 -12.82 9.35 -1.01
C ALA A 89 -11.58 9.96 -0.33
N TYR A 90 -10.98 9.19 0.58
CA TYR A 90 -9.71 9.50 1.22
C TYR A 90 -8.79 8.29 1.09
N ILE A 91 -7.63 8.48 0.47
CA ILE A 91 -6.54 7.53 0.60
C ILE A 91 -5.80 7.88 1.87
N ARG A 92 -5.65 6.89 2.75
CA ARG A 92 -4.96 7.03 4.02
C ARG A 92 -3.92 5.94 4.13
N PHE A 93 -2.71 6.35 4.44
CA PHE A 93 -1.59 5.45 4.68
C PHE A 93 -1.36 5.39 6.18
N TYR A 94 -1.24 4.17 6.69
CA TYR A 94 -1.03 3.89 8.10
C TYR A 94 0.25 3.09 8.26
N VAL A 95 0.94 3.33 9.37
CA VAL A 95 1.91 2.40 9.94
C VAL A 95 1.34 1.99 11.28
N ASP A 96 1.09 0.69 11.44
CA ASP A 96 0.25 0.15 12.51
C ASP A 96 -1.12 0.88 12.52
N ASP A 97 -1.44 1.58 13.61
CA ASP A 97 -2.67 2.37 13.73
C ASP A 97 -2.46 3.88 13.53
N THR A 98 -1.24 4.30 13.20
CA THR A 98 -0.88 5.72 13.10
C THR A 98 -0.95 6.20 11.65
N PRO A 99 -1.83 7.18 11.33
CA PRO A 99 -1.87 7.77 10.00
C PRO A 99 -0.57 8.53 9.70
N ILE A 100 0.05 8.26 8.54
CA ILE A 100 1.28 8.90 8.09
C ILE A 100 1.08 9.80 6.86
N ARG A 101 0.00 9.58 6.09
CA ARG A 101 -0.40 10.42 4.95
C ARG A 101 -1.90 10.33 4.72
N VAL A 102 -2.52 11.46 4.42
CA VAL A 102 -3.92 11.57 3.98
C VAL A 102 -3.95 12.29 2.64
N PHE A 103 -4.49 11.65 1.62
CA PHE A 103 -4.73 12.23 0.31
C PHE A 103 -6.23 12.30 0.06
N LYS A 104 -6.77 13.52 -0.01
CA LYS A 104 -8.21 13.79 -0.12
C LYS A 104 -8.61 13.84 -1.59
N ASN A 105 -9.85 13.45 -1.87
CA ASN A 105 -10.41 13.71 -3.17
C ASN A 105 -10.70 15.21 -3.35
N HIS A 106 -9.92 15.85 -4.22
CA HIS A 106 -10.03 17.25 -4.60
C HIS A 106 -10.37 17.41 -6.10
N THR A 107 -11.11 16.46 -6.69
CA THR A 107 -11.55 16.54 -8.09
C THR A 107 -12.40 17.77 -8.38
N ASN A 108 -13.09 18.31 -7.38
CA ASN A 108 -13.86 19.56 -7.47
C ASN A 108 -12.99 20.79 -7.77
N ILE A 109 -11.67 20.74 -7.51
CA ILE A 109 -10.70 21.79 -7.85
C ILE A 109 -9.71 21.32 -8.93
N GLY A 110 -10.06 20.27 -9.68
CA GLY A 110 -9.29 19.78 -10.83
C GLY A 110 -8.13 18.83 -10.49
N VAL A 111 -7.96 18.42 -9.23
CA VAL A 111 -6.94 17.44 -8.86
C VAL A 111 -7.39 16.06 -9.30
N SER A 112 -6.56 15.37 -10.08
CA SER A 112 -6.83 13.98 -10.44
C SER A 112 -6.89 13.12 -9.18
N TYR A 113 -7.96 12.35 -9.08
CA TYR A 113 -8.10 11.29 -8.10
C TYR A 113 -8.25 9.98 -8.87
N PRO A 114 -7.64 8.88 -8.40
CA PRO A 114 -7.99 7.52 -8.81
C PRO A 114 -9.44 7.37 -9.33
N SER A 115 -9.76 6.64 -10.43
CA SER A 115 -11.16 6.20 -10.86
C SER A 115 -11.67 4.67 -10.97
N GLN A 116 -10.94 3.67 -11.50
CA GLN A 116 -11.11 2.21 -11.75
C GLN A 116 -10.61 1.21 -10.64
N PRO A 117 -10.90 -0.11 -10.67
CA PRO A 117 -10.45 -1.07 -9.64
C PRO A 117 -8.94 -1.13 -9.36
N MET A 118 -8.57 -1.50 -8.13
CA MET A 118 -7.18 -1.59 -7.68
C MET A 118 -6.69 -3.02 -7.48
N GLN A 119 -5.48 -3.33 -7.97
CA GLN A 119 -4.79 -4.57 -7.62
C GLN A 119 -3.79 -4.29 -6.49
N ILE A 120 -3.70 -5.20 -5.51
CA ILE A 120 -2.75 -5.09 -4.40
C ILE A 120 -1.48 -5.82 -4.80
N GLU A 121 -0.33 -5.17 -4.69
CA GLU A 121 0.96 -5.71 -5.10
C GLU A 121 2.02 -5.53 -4.02
N ALA A 122 2.94 -6.48 -3.94
CA ALA A 122 4.16 -6.34 -3.14
C ALA A 122 5.37 -6.85 -3.93
N SER A 123 6.51 -6.21 -3.75
CA SER A 123 7.74 -6.56 -4.46
C SER A 123 9.00 -6.22 -3.67
N LEU A 124 10.08 -6.91 -4.01
CA LEU A 124 11.44 -6.64 -3.54
C LEU A 124 12.37 -6.54 -4.75
N TRP A 125 13.01 -5.39 -4.95
CA TRP A 125 13.80 -5.11 -6.16
C TRP A 125 14.93 -4.10 -5.93
N ASN A 126 15.88 -4.04 -6.86
CA ASN A 126 17.03 -3.13 -6.82
C ASN A 126 16.66 -1.75 -7.40
N GLY A 127 16.63 -0.74 -6.55
CA GLY A 127 16.41 0.67 -6.89
C GLY A 127 17.62 1.56 -6.66
N GLU A 128 18.85 1.02 -6.72
CA GLU A 128 20.09 1.74 -6.38
C GLU A 128 20.35 3.06 -7.14
N SER A 129 19.62 3.32 -8.22
CA SER A 129 19.71 4.60 -8.93
C SER A 129 19.06 5.76 -8.18
N TRP A 130 18.23 5.50 -7.16
CA TRP A 130 17.51 6.54 -6.41
C TRP A 130 17.23 6.21 -4.93
N ALA A 131 17.18 4.93 -4.55
CA ALA A 131 16.57 4.49 -3.29
C ALA A 131 17.26 4.97 -2.01
N THR A 132 18.59 5.07 -2.01
CA THR A 132 19.37 5.46 -0.83
C THR A 132 20.23 6.66 -1.16
N ASP A 133 20.11 7.72 -0.36
CA ASP A 133 20.80 9.00 -0.56
C ASP A 133 20.66 9.53 -1.99
N GLY A 134 19.46 9.49 -2.55
CA GLY A 134 19.21 9.92 -3.93
C GLY A 134 19.95 9.09 -5.00
N GLY A 135 20.39 7.88 -4.65
CA GLY A 135 21.15 6.99 -5.51
C GLY A 135 22.67 7.07 -5.33
N HIS A 136 23.18 7.85 -4.37
CA HIS A 136 24.62 7.91 -4.10
C HIS A 136 25.14 6.64 -3.42
N THR A 137 24.35 6.06 -2.50
CA THR A 137 24.72 4.83 -1.81
C THR A 137 24.15 3.63 -2.55
N LYS A 138 25.05 2.80 -3.10
CA LYS A 138 24.71 1.64 -3.95
C LYS A 138 24.44 0.39 -3.14
N ILE A 139 23.76 -0.55 -3.77
CA ILE A 139 23.51 -1.87 -3.19
C ILE A 139 24.83 -2.63 -3.01
N ASN A 140 25.02 -3.19 -1.82
CA ASN A 140 26.15 -4.07 -1.54
C ASN A 140 25.71 -5.53 -1.61
N TRP A 141 25.87 -6.13 -2.78
CA TRP A 141 25.43 -7.50 -3.04
C TRP A 141 26.12 -8.58 -2.20
N SER A 142 27.22 -8.29 -1.51
CA SER A 142 27.80 -9.23 -0.55
C SER A 142 26.87 -9.54 0.63
N HIS A 143 25.83 -8.72 0.85
CA HIS A 143 24.79 -8.95 1.84
C HIS A 143 23.57 -9.72 1.30
N ALA A 144 23.56 -10.06 0.01
CA ALA A 144 22.52 -10.88 -0.59
C ALA A 144 22.51 -12.33 -0.02
N PRO A 145 21.37 -13.03 -0.07
CA PRO A 145 20.06 -12.54 -0.51
C PRO A 145 19.45 -11.57 0.52
N PHE A 146 18.89 -10.46 0.03
CA PHE A 146 18.06 -9.58 0.84
C PHE A 146 16.67 -10.20 0.97
N GLN A 147 16.08 -10.17 2.16
CA GLN A 147 14.85 -10.91 2.45
C GLN A 147 13.84 -10.01 3.16
N ALA A 148 12.65 -9.89 2.59
CA ALA A 148 11.50 -9.23 3.20
C ALA A 148 10.41 -10.28 3.47
N HIS A 149 9.72 -10.17 4.61
CA HIS A 149 8.67 -11.11 5.00
C HIS A 149 7.32 -10.43 5.09
N PHE A 150 6.29 -11.10 4.61
CA PHE A 150 4.92 -10.63 4.53
C PHE A 150 3.99 -11.62 5.22
N GLN A 151 3.02 -11.11 5.98
CA GLN A 151 1.97 -11.88 6.67
C GLN A 151 0.66 -11.07 6.72
N GLY A 152 -0.46 -11.71 7.04
CA GLY A 152 -1.76 -11.02 7.07
C GLY A 152 -2.34 -10.90 5.66
N PHE A 153 -2.59 -12.04 5.01
CA PHE A 153 -3.08 -12.07 3.63
C PHE A 153 -4.60 -11.93 3.51
N ASP A 154 -5.28 -11.56 4.60
CA ASP A 154 -6.69 -11.23 4.60
C ASP A 154 -6.95 -9.91 3.86
N ILE A 155 -7.92 -9.91 2.94
CA ILE A 155 -8.34 -8.70 2.23
C ILE A 155 -9.72 -8.28 2.71
N ASN A 156 -9.82 -7.06 3.26
CA ASN A 156 -11.10 -6.42 3.54
C ASN A 156 -11.42 -5.39 2.46
N GLY A 157 -11.91 -5.86 1.31
CA GLY A 157 -12.19 -5.04 0.14
C GLY A 157 -13.49 -5.40 -0.57
N CYS A 158 -14.02 -4.45 -1.32
CA CYS A 158 -15.09 -4.65 -2.29
C CYS A 158 -14.45 -5.06 -3.63
N SER A 159 -14.50 -6.35 -3.95
CA SER A 159 -13.95 -6.88 -5.20
C SER A 159 -14.80 -6.53 -6.41
N ASP A 160 -14.16 -6.39 -7.57
CA ASP A 160 -14.82 -6.04 -8.84
C ASP A 160 -15.51 -7.22 -9.55
N HIS A 161 -15.42 -8.46 -9.03
CA HIS A 161 -16.05 -9.67 -9.59
C HIS A 161 -16.03 -9.72 -11.14
N GLN A 162 -14.91 -9.35 -11.74
CA GLN A 162 -14.70 -9.40 -13.20
C GLN A 162 -15.66 -8.50 -14.01
N GLN A 163 -16.21 -7.45 -13.39
CA GLN A 163 -16.98 -6.39 -14.06
C GLN A 163 -16.46 -5.02 -13.62
N PRO A 164 -16.24 -4.06 -14.54
CA PRO A 164 -15.67 -2.74 -14.19
C PRO A 164 -16.62 -1.86 -13.36
N ASN A 165 -17.78 -2.38 -12.94
CA ASN A 165 -18.75 -1.62 -12.17
C ASN A 165 -18.40 -1.58 -10.67
N VAL A 166 -17.67 -0.54 -10.29
CA VAL A 166 -17.30 -0.26 -8.90
C VAL A 166 -18.39 0.47 -8.09
N GLN A 167 -19.54 0.81 -8.69
CA GLN A 167 -20.63 1.52 -7.99
C GLN A 167 -21.09 0.84 -6.69
N PRO A 168 -21.22 -0.50 -6.62
CA PRO A 168 -21.57 -1.19 -5.37
C PRO A 168 -20.57 -0.94 -4.23
N CYS A 169 -19.31 -0.63 -4.55
CA CYS A 169 -18.25 -0.37 -3.58
C CYS A 169 -18.39 0.98 -2.85
N TYR A 170 -19.35 1.81 -3.25
CA TYR A 170 -19.73 3.06 -2.56
C TYR A 170 -20.83 2.87 -1.51
N SER A 171 -21.37 1.65 -1.39
CA SER A 171 -22.42 1.34 -0.43
C SER A 171 -21.97 1.59 1.02
N THR A 172 -22.84 2.17 1.83
CA THR A 172 -22.65 2.34 3.28
C THR A 172 -22.71 1.02 4.06
N SER A 173 -23.02 -0.10 3.39
CA SER A 173 -22.86 -1.44 3.95
C SER A 173 -21.41 -1.77 4.27
N TYR A 174 -20.46 -1.15 3.57
CA TYR A 174 -19.04 -1.23 3.91
C TYR A 174 -18.72 -0.25 5.03
N TRP A 175 -18.11 -0.75 6.11
CA TRP A 175 -17.90 0.05 7.32
C TRP A 175 -17.03 1.29 7.06
N TRP A 176 -16.06 1.22 6.14
CA TRP A 176 -15.17 2.34 5.78
C TRP A 176 -15.89 3.47 5.05
N ASN A 177 -17.06 3.21 4.44
CA ASN A 177 -17.88 4.23 3.79
C ASN A 177 -18.77 4.99 4.77
N THR A 178 -18.82 4.60 6.05
CA THR A 178 -19.63 5.30 7.05
C THR A 178 -18.98 6.63 7.46
N ARG A 179 -19.82 7.61 7.83
CA ARG A 179 -19.40 8.98 8.17
C ARG A 179 -18.31 9.05 9.24
N LYS A 180 -18.28 8.07 10.16
CA LYS A 180 -17.24 7.92 11.18
C LYS A 180 -15.82 7.88 10.59
N TYR A 181 -15.65 7.30 9.40
CA TYR A 181 -14.34 7.10 8.77
C TYR A 181 -14.03 8.10 7.65
N TRP A 182 -14.88 9.11 7.43
CA TRP A 182 -14.62 10.15 6.42
C TRP A 182 -13.55 11.15 6.86
N THR A 183 -13.30 11.26 8.16
CA THR A 183 -12.26 12.14 8.71
C THR A 183 -11.46 11.38 9.77
N LEU A 184 -10.26 11.87 10.06
CA LEU A 184 -9.54 11.41 11.24
C LEU A 184 -10.24 11.97 12.47
N ASP A 185 -10.44 11.13 13.48
CA ASP A 185 -10.82 11.61 14.81
C ASP A 185 -9.71 12.48 15.42
N SER A 186 -10.04 13.23 16.47
CA SER A 186 -9.11 14.20 17.05
C SER A 186 -7.82 13.58 17.60
N ALA A 187 -7.83 12.31 18.00
CA ALA A 187 -6.64 11.62 18.50
C ALA A 187 -5.73 11.24 17.33
N ARG A 188 -6.29 10.64 16.28
CA ARG A 188 -5.57 10.30 15.04
C ARG A 188 -5.04 11.52 14.31
N GLN A 189 -5.80 12.63 14.31
CA GLN A 189 -5.36 13.88 13.71
C GLN A 189 -4.11 14.43 14.41
N ARG A 190 -4.08 14.43 15.75
CA ARG A 190 -2.89 14.81 16.53
C ARG A 190 -1.71 13.88 16.27
N ALA A 191 -1.96 12.57 16.19
CA ALA A 191 -0.91 11.60 15.87
C ALA A 191 -0.32 11.84 14.47
N TYR A 192 -1.17 12.10 13.47
CA TYR A 192 -0.75 12.47 12.11
C TYR A 192 0.14 13.71 12.08
N GLU A 193 -0.29 14.79 12.75
CA GLU A 193 0.46 16.05 12.83
C GLU A 193 1.81 15.85 13.53
N ASN A 194 1.85 15.07 14.61
CA ASN A 194 3.08 14.74 15.31
C ASN A 194 4.04 13.93 14.43
N VAL A 195 3.53 12.95 13.67
CA VAL A 195 4.36 12.18 12.74
C VAL A 195 4.98 13.10 11.69
N ARG A 196 4.15 13.95 11.07
CA ARG A 196 4.63 14.90 10.06
C ARG A 196 5.67 15.86 10.62
N LYS A 197 5.46 16.38 11.82
CA LYS A 197 6.40 17.31 12.45
C LYS A 197 7.75 16.67 12.78
N LYS A 198 7.76 15.40 13.20
CA LYS A 198 8.95 14.75 13.78
C LYS A 198 9.73 13.88 12.79
N TYR A 199 9.05 13.23 11.85
CA TYR A 199 9.63 12.18 11.02
C TYR A 199 9.59 12.47 9.50
N LEU A 200 8.89 13.51 9.06
CA LEU A 200 8.82 13.86 7.64
C LEU A 200 10.12 14.54 7.20
N THR A 201 10.86 13.88 6.31
CA THR A 201 12.12 14.39 5.75
C THR A 201 11.95 15.00 4.36
N TYR A 202 10.90 14.63 3.63
CA TYR A 202 10.58 15.13 2.30
C TYR A 202 9.06 15.27 2.13
N ASP A 203 8.64 16.38 1.51
CA ASP A 203 7.26 16.61 1.09
C ASP A 203 7.22 17.38 -0.22
N TYR A 204 6.59 16.80 -1.24
CA TYR A 204 6.44 17.42 -2.55
C TYR A 204 5.67 18.75 -2.49
N CYS A 205 4.77 18.91 -1.50
CA CYS A 205 4.05 20.17 -1.29
C CYS A 205 4.96 21.33 -0.86
N SER A 206 6.14 21.04 -0.31
CA SER A 206 7.12 22.03 0.15
C SER A 206 8.35 22.13 -0.76
N ASP A 207 8.49 21.21 -1.71
CA ASP A 207 9.59 21.16 -2.68
C ASP A 207 9.40 22.22 -3.79
N ARG A 208 9.80 23.46 -3.50
CA ARG A 208 9.73 24.59 -4.44
C ARG A 208 10.62 24.46 -5.67
N PRO A 209 11.83 23.87 -5.59
CA PRO A 209 12.62 23.60 -6.79
C PRO A 209 11.90 22.70 -7.80
N ARG A 210 11.21 21.66 -7.33
CA ARG A 210 10.45 20.75 -8.20
C ARG A 210 9.07 21.30 -8.59
N TYR A 211 8.39 21.95 -7.65
CA TYR A 211 7.06 22.54 -7.81
C TYR A 211 7.08 24.01 -7.41
N PRO A 212 7.49 24.92 -8.32
CA PRO A 212 7.51 26.36 -8.04
C PRO A 212 6.14 26.89 -7.61
N THR A 213 5.09 26.39 -8.25
CA THR A 213 3.70 26.52 -7.79
C THR A 213 3.30 25.19 -7.16
N PRO A 214 2.91 25.17 -5.86
CA PRO A 214 2.48 23.95 -5.20
C PRO A 214 1.26 23.34 -5.90
N PRO A 215 1.16 22.00 -5.97
CA PRO A 215 -0.03 21.33 -6.46
C PRO A 215 -1.30 21.77 -5.69
N PRO A 216 -2.47 21.86 -6.35
CA PRO A 216 -3.67 22.45 -5.73
C PRO A 216 -4.22 21.72 -4.51
N GLU A 217 -3.86 20.45 -4.33
CA GLU A 217 -4.24 19.66 -3.15
C GLU A 217 -3.40 19.92 -1.91
N CYS A 218 -2.26 20.58 -2.06
CA CYS A 218 -1.36 20.88 -0.96
C CYS A 218 -1.97 21.92 -0.01
N PRO A 219 -1.68 21.85 1.30
CA PRO A 219 -2.04 22.91 2.22
C PRO A 219 -1.43 24.24 1.73
N GLN A 220 -2.27 25.26 1.61
CA GLN A 220 -1.83 26.63 1.35
C GLN A 220 -1.26 27.27 2.61
#